data_AF-A0ABD0ZZM4-F1
#
_entry.id   AF-A0ABD0ZZM4-F1
#
_cell.length_a   1.000
_cell.length_b   1.000
_cell.length_c   1.000
_cell.angle_alpha   90.00
_cell.angle_beta   90.00
_cell.angle_gamma   90.00
#
_symmetry.space_group_name_H-M   'P 1'
#
loop_
_entity.id
_entity.type
_entity.pdbx_description
1 polymer ?
#
loop_
_entity_poly.entity_id
_entity_poly.type
_entity_poly.pdbx_seq_one_letter_code
_entity_poly.pdbx_strand_id
1 'polypeptide(L)' 'MNPQTDKVVRRTTMVATAVASYFLLTGDYGPEPNVLDPIKKKILSAQDSLKQFIFRTKGEPSGKEQSDSDNAK' A
#
# COMPACT_ATOMS: atom_id res chain seq x y z
N MET A 1 -31.15 -21.60 24.44
CA MET A 1 -29.93 -21.21 23.70
C MET A 1 -30.01 -21.86 22.32
N ASN A 2 -29.72 -21.13 21.24
CA ASN A 2 -29.87 -21.67 19.90
C ASN A 2 -28.69 -22.62 19.60
N PRO A 3 -28.93 -23.94 19.42
CA PRO A 3 -27.87 -24.93 19.24
C PRO A 3 -27.07 -24.73 17.94
N GLN A 4 -27.60 -24.00 16.95
CA GLN A 4 -26.84 -23.62 15.76
C GLN A 4 -25.85 -22.50 16.06
N THR A 5 -26.26 -21.52 16.86
CA THR A 5 -25.38 -20.43 17.30
C THR A 5 -24.22 -20.95 18.13
N ASP A 6 -24.46 -21.88 19.06
CA ASP A 6 -23.39 -22.51 19.87
C ASP A 6 -22.33 -23.23 19.03
N LYS A 7 -22.74 -23.92 17.95
CA LYS A 7 -21.80 -24.59 17.04
C LYS A 7 -20.93 -23.59 16.27
N VAL A 8 -21.51 -22.48 15.83
CA VAL A 8 -20.78 -21.42 15.12
C VAL A 8 -19.80 -20.74 16.07
N VAL A 9 -20.27 -20.31 17.25
CA VAL A 9 -19.44 -19.67 18.27
C VAL A 9 -18.26 -20.55 18.62
N ARG A 10 -18.48 -21.84 18.91
CA ARG A 10 -17.41 -22.76 19.28
C ARG A 10 -16.34 -22.92 18.19
N ARG A 11 -16.75 -23.01 16.92
CA ARG A 11 -15.81 -23.09 15.78
C ARG A 11 -15.05 -21.78 15.59
N THR A 12 -15.76 -20.66 15.63
CA THR A 12 -15.16 -19.33 15.49
C THR A 12 -14.18 -19.05 16.61
N THR A 13 -14.50 -19.39 17.86
CA THR A 13 -13.58 -19.24 18.99
C THR A 13 -12.32 -20.09 18.80
N MET A 14 -12.42 -21.35 18.36
CA MET A 14 -11.24 -22.17 18.07
C MET A 14 -10.34 -21.54 16.99
N VAL A 15 -10.93 -21.07 15.90
CA VAL A 15 -10.19 -20.43 14.81
C VAL A 15 -9.58 -19.10 15.26
N ALA A 16 -10.36 -18.27 15.95
CA ALA A 16 -9.92 -16.99 16.47
C ALA A 16 -8.76 -17.16 17.46
N THR A 17 -8.82 -18.16 18.34
CA THR A 17 -7.72 -18.49 19.25
C THR A 17 -6.47 -18.89 18.48
N ALA A 18 -6.57 -19.75 17.46
CA ALA A 18 -5.41 -20.14 16.66
C ALA A 18 -4.78 -18.93 15.93
N VAL A 19 -5.61 -18.07 15.34
CA VAL A 19 -5.18 -16.85 14.64
C VAL A 19 -4.55 -15.85 15.60
N ALA A 20 -5.16 -15.62 16.76
CA ALA A 20 -4.62 -14.74 17.79
C ALA A 20 -3.29 -15.27 18.32
N SER A 21 -3.18 -16.58 18.60
CA SER A 21 -1.93 -17.21 19.01
C SER A 21 -0.84 -17.08 17.94
N TYR A 22 -1.19 -17.25 16.66
CA TYR A 22 -0.25 -17.02 15.56
C TYR A 22 0.24 -15.57 15.54
N PHE A 23 -0.67 -14.59 15.61
CA PHE A 23 -0.30 -13.18 15.63
C PHE A 23 0.47 -12.74 16.85
N LEU A 24 0.18 -13.27 18.04
CA LEU A 24 0.94 -12.98 19.26
C LEU A 24 2.34 -13.59 19.16
N LEU A 25 2.43 -14.83 18.66
CA LEU A 25 3.72 -15.50 18.47
C LEU A 25 4.56 -14.76 17.42
N THR A 26 3.98 -14.39 16.28
CA THR A 26 4.66 -13.63 15.22
C THR A 26 4.71 -12.12 15.51
N GLY A 27 4.12 -11.65 16.61
CA GLY A 27 3.96 -10.23 16.92
C GLY A 27 5.25 -9.58 17.38
N ASP A 28 6.09 -10.34 18.10
CA ASP A 28 7.43 -9.92 18.50
C ASP A 28 8.45 -10.04 17.35
N TYR A 29 8.09 -10.76 16.29
CA TYR A 29 8.84 -10.79 15.03
C TYR A 29 8.40 -9.58 14.22
N GLY A 30 8.96 -8.41 14.51
CA GLY A 30 8.70 -7.16 13.80
C GLY A 30 8.71 -7.36 12.27
N PRO A 31 7.99 -6.52 11.50
CA PRO A 31 7.72 -6.75 10.09
C PRO A 31 9.00 -7.10 9.33
N GLU A 32 9.09 -8.36 8.92
CA GLU A 32 10.20 -8.84 8.10
C GLU A 32 10.21 -7.98 6.82
N PRO A 33 11.36 -7.38 6.44
CA PRO A 33 11.39 -6.26 5.50
C PRO A 33 10.96 -6.56 4.05
N ASN A 34 10.34 -7.71 3.72
CA ASN A 34 10.34 -8.16 2.32
C ASN A 34 9.08 -8.84 1.78
N VAL A 35 7.89 -8.58 2.32
CA VAL A 35 6.64 -8.99 1.63
C VAL A 35 5.75 -7.82 1.22
N LEU A 36 5.68 -6.77 2.03
CA LEU A 36 4.79 -5.61 1.78
C LEU A 36 5.52 -4.38 1.22
N ASP A 37 6.85 -4.41 1.21
CA ASP A 37 7.69 -3.32 0.69
C ASP A 37 7.40 -2.95 -0.77
N PRO A 38 7.23 -3.92 -1.70
CA PRO A 38 6.85 -3.61 -3.08
C PRO A 38 5.46 -2.97 -3.18
N ILE A 39 4.52 -3.38 -2.32
CA ILE A 39 3.15 -2.84 -2.29
C ILE A 39 3.17 -1.41 -1.74
N LYS A 40 3.90 -1.18 -0.65
CA LYS A 40 4.08 0.16 -0.04
C LYS A 40 4.72 1.14 -1.03
N LYS A 41 5.76 0.71 -1.75
CA LYS A 41 6.40 1.52 -2.81
C LYS A 41 5.43 1.86 -3.95
N LYS A 42 4.62 0.89 -4.40
CA LYS A 42 3.60 1.13 -5.43
C LYS A 42 2.51 2.10 -4.98
N ILE A 43 2.04 1.99 -3.73
CA ILE A 43 1.03 2.89 -3.17
C ILE A 43 1.60 4.32 -3.05
N LEU A 44 2.83 4.47 -2.57
CA LEU A 44 3.49 5.78 -2.50
C LEU A 44 3.69 6.39 -3.91
N SER A 45 4.16 5.59 -4.87
CA SER A 45 4.33 6.04 -6.26
C SER A 45 3.02 6.43 -6.93
N ALA A 46 1.92 5.71 -6.64
CA ALA A 46 0.59 6.06 -7.12
C ALA A 46 0.06 7.36 -6.47
N GLN A 47 0.31 7.58 -5.18
CA GLN A 47 0.00 8.85 -4.52
C GLN A 47 0.79 10.01 -5.13
N ASP A 48 2.07 9.83 -5.41
CA ASP A 48 2.91 10.88 -6.00
C ASP A 48 2.52 11.16 -7.45
N SER A 49 2.15 10.13 -8.22
CA SER A 49 1.61 10.28 -9.59
C SER A 49 0.29 11.03 -9.60
N LEU A 50 -0.60 10.76 -8.65
CA LEU A 50 -1.87 11.48 -8.52
C LEU A 50 -1.66 12.93 -8.08
N LYS A 51 -0.74 13.19 -7.14
CA LYS A 51 -0.34 14.55 -6.77
C LYS A 51 0.20 15.27 -8.01
N GLN A 52 1.12 14.67 -8.76
CA GLN A 52 1.67 15.27 -9.97
C GLN A 52 0.58 15.53 -11.03
N PHE A 53 -0.39 14.62 -11.20
CA PHE A 53 -1.52 14.80 -12.10
C PHE A 53 -2.40 16.00 -11.68
N ILE A 54 -2.78 16.08 -10.40
CA ILE A 54 -3.60 17.18 -9.87
C ILE A 54 -2.84 18.53 -9.91
N PHE A 55 -1.55 18.54 -9.56
CA PHE A 55 -0.73 19.75 -9.63
C PHE A 55 -0.47 20.20 -11.07
N ARG A 56 -0.30 19.26 -12.03
CA ARG A 56 -0.22 19.58 -13.46
C ARG A 56 -1.52 20.19 -13.98
N THR A 57 -2.67 19.77 -13.46
CA THR A 57 -3.96 20.39 -13.83
C THR A 57 -4.21 21.76 -13.18
N LYS A 58 -3.41 22.18 -12.18
CA LYS A 58 -3.61 23.47 -11.46
C LYS A 58 -2.66 24.59 -11.89
N GLY A 59 -1.78 24.36 -12.87
CA GLY A 59 -0.93 25.44 -13.38
C GLY A 59 -0.14 25.03 -14.60
N GLU A 60 -0.59 25.49 -15.77
CA GLU A 60 0.29 25.68 -16.92
C GLU A 60 0.49 27.19 -17.07
N PRO A 61 1.75 27.64 -17.18
CA PRO A 61 2.07 28.55 -18.26
C PRO A 61 3.03 27.86 -19.22
N SER A 62 2.61 27.87 -20.48
CA SER A 62 3.39 27.59 -21.67
C SER A 62 4.76 28.27 -21.63
N GLY A 63 5.81 27.54 -22.02
CA GLY A 63 7.15 28.09 -22.23
C GLY A 63 8.00 27.11 -23.04
N LYS A 64 8.07 27.35 -24.34
CA LYS A 64 8.88 26.61 -25.30
C LYS A 64 10.35 26.96 -25.10
N GLU A 65 11.25 25.98 -25.15
CA GLU A 65 12.61 26.22 -25.64
C GLU A 65 13.19 24.90 -26.19
N GLN A 66 12.99 24.75 -27.49
CA GLN A 66 13.81 23.92 -28.35
C GLN A 66 15.04 24.77 -28.69
N SER A 67 16.17 24.46 -28.08
CA SER A 67 17.47 25.05 -28.43
C SER A 67 18.25 24.00 -29.20
N ASP A 68 17.91 23.92 -30.48
CA ASP A 68 18.84 23.45 -31.50
C ASP A 68 19.94 24.52 -31.60
N SER A 69 21.18 24.15 -31.33
CA SER A 69 22.33 25.01 -31.61
C SER A 69 23.44 24.15 -32.16
N ASP A 70 23.35 23.90 -33.47
CA ASP A 70 24.51 23.98 -34.34
C ASP A 70 25.41 25.14 -33.89
N ASN A 71 26.65 24.86 -33.51
CA ASN A 71 27.68 25.87 -33.61
C ASN A 71 29.01 25.25 -34.03
N ALA A 72 29.52 25.85 -35.09
CA ALA A 72 30.73 25.51 -35.80
C ALA A 72 31.97 25.75 -34.94
N LYS A 73 32.96 24.87 -35.06
CA LYS A 73 34.33 25.23 -35.48
C LYS A 73 35.13 23.99 -35.87
#